data_AF-X1S745-F1
#
_entry.id   AF-X1S745-F1
#
_cell.length_a   1.000
_cell.length_b   1.000
_cell.length_c   1.000
_cell.angle_alpha   90.00
_cell.angle_beta   90.00
_cell.angle_gamma   90.00
#
_symmetry.space_group_name_H-M   'P 1'
#
loop_
_entity.id
_entity.type
_entity.pdbx_description
1 polymer ?
#
loop_
_entity_poly.entity_id
_entity_poly.type
_entity_poly.pdbx_seq_one_letter_code
_entity_poly.pdbx_strand_id
1 'polypeptide(L)'
;MKTKEEARTNLEQSLTFVADRYKAGVGRADWATAAASDQAEKNFATKMSEAIAKKTRQLKVKMVSNSEWQSRAIEKGGAVIAERMRGALDKQSAKWSPIYDRVVADVQRLAPRTTDFRTNITNRVVGTVESWKKHSGKL
;
A
#
# COMPACT_ATOMS: atom_id res chain seq x y z
N MET A 1 4.79 -24.58 -38.92
CA MET A 1 4.81 -23.96 -37.56
C MET A 1 6.22 -24.14 -37.00
N LYS A 2 6.71 -23.18 -36.21
CA LYS A 2 8.01 -23.30 -35.53
C LYS A 2 8.01 -24.41 -34.48
N THR A 3 9.16 -25.05 -34.28
CA THR A 3 9.35 -26.11 -33.26
C THR A 3 9.47 -25.52 -31.85
N LYS A 4 9.40 -26.37 -30.83
CA LYS A 4 9.56 -25.96 -29.42
C LYS A 4 10.99 -25.44 -29.16
N GLU A 5 11.96 -26.07 -29.79
CA GLU A 5 13.38 -25.74 -29.73
C GLU A 5 13.63 -24.39 -30.41
N GLU A 6 13.04 -24.15 -31.59
CA GLU A 6 13.09 -22.84 -32.25
C GLU A 6 12.42 -21.74 -31.41
N ALA A 7 11.30 -22.04 -30.73
CA ALA A 7 10.66 -21.06 -29.84
C ALA A 7 11.54 -20.71 -28.62
N ARG A 8 12.22 -21.71 -28.04
CA ARG A 8 13.14 -21.51 -26.91
C ARG A 8 14.35 -20.68 -27.33
N THR A 9 15.02 -21.04 -28.42
CA THR A 9 16.19 -20.30 -28.94
C THR A 9 15.84 -18.84 -29.23
N ASN A 10 14.68 -18.59 -29.82
CA ASN A 10 14.20 -17.22 -30.06
C ASN A 10 13.98 -16.43 -28.75
N LEU A 11 13.45 -17.08 -27.70
CA LEU A 11 13.27 -16.44 -26.40
C LEU A 11 14.64 -16.12 -25.76
N GLU A 12 15.57 -17.08 -25.74
CA GLU A 12 16.92 -16.90 -25.17
C GLU A 12 17.69 -15.78 -25.88
N GLN A 13 17.65 -15.73 -27.22
CA GLN A 13 18.24 -14.64 -27.99
C GLN A 13 17.61 -13.29 -27.64
N SER A 14 16.30 -13.25 -27.39
CA SER A 14 15.60 -12.00 -27.03
C SER A 14 16.05 -11.41 -25.70
N LEU A 15 16.49 -12.25 -24.75
CA LEU A 15 16.93 -11.80 -23.43
C LEU A 15 18.11 -10.82 -23.50
N THR A 16 18.94 -10.91 -24.55
CA THR A 16 20.11 -10.04 -24.76
C THR A 16 19.74 -8.58 -25.05
N PHE A 17 18.55 -8.30 -25.57
CA PHE A 17 18.15 -6.95 -25.99
C PHE A 17 16.81 -6.48 -25.40
N VAL A 18 15.99 -7.37 -24.82
CA VAL A 18 14.64 -7.00 -24.36
C VAL A 18 14.68 -6.00 -23.21
N ALA A 19 15.68 -6.11 -22.31
CA ALA A 19 15.83 -5.22 -21.17
C ALA A 19 16.14 -3.78 -21.63
N ASP A 20 17.05 -3.62 -22.59
CA ASP A 20 17.43 -2.30 -23.09
C ASP A 20 16.32 -1.68 -23.94
N ARG A 21 15.61 -2.48 -24.75
CA ARG A 21 14.40 -2.02 -25.45
C ARG A 21 13.30 -1.57 -24.49
N TYR A 22 13.11 -2.31 -23.39
CA TYR A 22 12.15 -1.93 -22.35
C TYR A 22 12.54 -0.59 -21.70
N LYS A 23 13.81 -0.43 -21.28
CA LYS A 23 14.31 0.83 -20.71
C LYS A 23 14.13 2.00 -21.68
N ALA A 24 14.44 1.82 -22.97
CA ALA A 24 14.27 2.84 -23.99
C ALA A 24 12.79 3.17 -24.27
N GLY A 25 11.89 2.19 -24.14
CA GLY A 25 10.45 2.40 -24.19
C GLY A 25 9.95 3.22 -23.02
N VAL A 26 10.28 2.81 -21.79
CA VAL A 26 9.88 3.51 -20.56
C VAL A 26 10.45 4.92 -20.50
N GLY A 27 11.70 5.12 -20.90
CA GLY A 27 12.35 6.44 -20.91
C GLY A 27 11.67 7.47 -21.83
N ARG A 28 10.87 7.01 -22.80
CA ARG A 28 10.07 7.88 -23.69
C ARG A 28 8.61 7.99 -23.28
N ALA A 29 8.16 7.18 -22.32
CA ALA A 29 6.76 7.13 -21.94
C ALA A 29 6.40 8.33 -21.04
N ASP A 30 5.55 9.22 -21.53
CA ASP A 30 4.87 10.21 -20.70
C ASP A 30 3.49 9.67 -20.27
N TRP A 31 3.50 8.82 -19.25
CA TRP A 31 2.26 8.29 -18.70
C TRP A 31 1.57 9.31 -17.77
N ALA A 32 2.34 10.22 -17.15
CA ALA A 32 1.88 11.04 -16.05
C ALA A 32 1.02 12.21 -16.53
N THR A 33 1.37 12.87 -17.64
CA THR A 33 0.63 14.04 -18.14
C THR A 33 -0.82 13.69 -18.46
N ALA A 34 -1.05 12.62 -19.21
CA ALA A 34 -2.41 12.18 -19.54
C ALA A 34 -3.16 11.67 -18.30
N ALA A 35 -2.48 10.92 -17.41
CA ALA A 35 -3.09 10.37 -16.21
C ALA A 35 -3.46 11.43 -15.17
N ALA A 36 -2.72 12.55 -15.10
CA ALA A 36 -2.97 13.66 -14.18
C ALA A 36 -3.94 14.71 -14.75
N SER A 37 -4.45 14.52 -15.96
CA SER A 37 -5.35 15.48 -16.60
C SER A 37 -6.74 15.52 -15.95
N ASP A 38 -7.41 16.68 -16.04
CA ASP A 38 -8.81 16.84 -15.60
C ASP A 38 -9.75 15.84 -16.28
N GLN A 39 -9.46 15.48 -17.54
CA GLN A 39 -10.26 14.49 -18.27
C GLN A 39 -10.12 13.08 -17.66
N ALA A 40 -8.93 12.72 -17.16
CA ALA A 40 -8.72 11.46 -16.45
C ALA A 40 -9.50 11.43 -15.13
N GLU A 41 -9.47 12.53 -14.36
CA GLU A 41 -10.25 12.66 -13.13
C GLU A 41 -11.76 12.58 -13.40
N LYS A 42 -12.24 13.26 -14.45
CA LYS A 42 -13.65 13.18 -14.88
C LYS A 42 -14.05 11.74 -15.24
N ASN A 43 -13.23 11.04 -16.02
CA ASN A 43 -13.48 9.65 -16.39
C ASN A 43 -13.56 8.74 -15.15
N PHE A 44 -12.65 8.95 -14.19
CA PHE A 44 -12.65 8.23 -12.92
C PHE A 44 -13.94 8.50 -12.13
N ALA A 45 -14.32 9.76 -11.94
CA ALA A 45 -15.52 10.16 -11.22
C ALA A 45 -16.79 9.56 -11.84
N THR A 46 -16.91 9.60 -13.18
CA THR A 46 -18.02 8.98 -13.90
C THR A 46 -18.09 7.47 -13.64
N LYS A 47 -16.97 6.75 -13.79
CA LYS A 47 -16.96 5.30 -13.60
C LYS A 47 -17.18 4.88 -12.15
N MET A 48 -16.70 5.68 -11.19
CA MET A 48 -16.97 5.42 -9.79
C MET A 48 -18.45 5.59 -9.46
N SER A 49 -19.08 6.64 -10.00
CA SER A 49 -20.52 6.88 -9.84
C SER A 49 -21.34 5.71 -10.39
N GLU A 50 -21.00 5.21 -11.58
CA GLU A 50 -21.62 4.01 -12.15
C GLU A 50 -21.44 2.78 -11.26
N ALA A 51 -20.22 2.53 -10.75
CA ALA A 51 -19.93 1.37 -9.90
C ALA A 51 -20.67 1.42 -8.55
N ILE A 52 -20.79 2.62 -7.97
CA ILE A 52 -21.57 2.86 -6.74
C ILE A 52 -23.05 2.58 -7.00
N ALA A 53 -23.63 3.16 -8.07
CA ALA A 53 -25.02 2.95 -8.44
C ALA A 53 -25.35 1.46 -8.67
N LYS A 54 -24.43 0.73 -9.33
CA LYS A 54 -24.53 -0.72 -9.56
C LYS A 54 -24.19 -1.57 -8.33
N LYS A 55 -23.78 -0.98 -7.22
CA LYS A 55 -23.28 -1.68 -6.02
C LYS A 55 -22.21 -2.73 -6.36
N THR A 56 -21.34 -2.42 -7.33
CA THR A 56 -20.41 -3.41 -7.92
C THR A 56 -19.52 -4.08 -6.86
N ARG A 57 -19.04 -3.31 -5.87
CA ARG A 57 -18.27 -3.88 -4.74
C ARG A 57 -19.05 -4.98 -4.03
N GLN A 58 -20.29 -4.72 -3.64
CA GLN A 58 -21.11 -5.69 -2.89
C GLN A 58 -21.35 -6.94 -3.71
N LEU A 59 -21.67 -6.79 -4.99
CA LEU A 59 -21.88 -7.91 -5.90
C LEU A 59 -20.61 -8.77 -6.05
N LYS A 60 -19.45 -8.13 -6.24
CA LYS A 60 -18.18 -8.85 -6.40
C LYS A 60 -17.72 -9.53 -5.12
N VAL A 61 -17.92 -8.93 -3.95
CA VAL A 61 -17.59 -9.57 -2.66
C VAL A 61 -18.43 -10.85 -2.47
N LYS A 62 -19.70 -10.84 -2.88
CA LYS A 62 -20.56 -12.04 -2.80
C LYS A 62 -20.12 -13.18 -3.74
N MET A 63 -19.24 -12.93 -4.70
CA MET A 63 -18.74 -13.97 -5.61
C MET A 63 -17.63 -14.83 -5.00
N VAL A 64 -17.07 -14.45 -3.85
CA VAL A 64 -16.01 -15.20 -3.17
C VAL A 64 -16.53 -15.63 -1.82
N SER A 65 -16.54 -16.94 -1.55
CA SER A 65 -16.92 -17.43 -0.24
C SER A 65 -15.84 -17.12 0.80
N ASN A 66 -16.23 -17.06 2.08
CA ASN A 66 -15.25 -16.85 3.15
C ASN A 66 -14.19 -17.95 3.19
N SER A 67 -14.57 -19.21 2.95
CA SER A 67 -13.64 -20.34 2.93
C SER A 67 -12.66 -20.24 1.77
N GLU A 68 -13.12 -19.88 0.57
CA GLU A 68 -12.24 -19.68 -0.59
C GLU A 68 -11.23 -18.55 -0.34
N TRP A 69 -11.69 -17.44 0.24
CA TRP A 69 -10.79 -16.34 0.61
C TRP A 69 -9.75 -16.79 1.65
N GLN A 70 -10.16 -17.51 2.69
CA GLN A 70 -9.25 -18.03 3.73
C GLN A 70 -8.18 -18.94 3.13
N SER A 71 -8.57 -19.94 2.33
CA SER A 71 -7.61 -20.86 1.70
C SER A 71 -6.59 -20.11 0.84
N ARG A 72 -7.05 -19.19 -0.03
CA ARG A 72 -6.16 -18.40 -0.88
C ARG A 72 -5.24 -17.47 -0.08
N ALA A 73 -5.74 -16.87 1.01
CA ALA A 73 -4.95 -16.02 1.87
C ALA A 73 -3.84 -16.80 2.60
N ILE A 74 -4.13 -18.01 3.07
CA ILE A 74 -3.17 -18.90 3.70
C ILE A 74 -2.11 -19.35 2.67
N GLU A 75 -2.55 -19.94 1.56
CA GLU A 75 -1.65 -20.55 0.57
C GLU A 75 -0.78 -19.51 -0.13
N LYS A 76 -1.37 -18.40 -0.59
CA LYS A 76 -0.65 -17.39 -1.37
C LYS A 76 -0.09 -16.29 -0.50
N GLY A 77 -0.86 -15.79 0.47
CA GLY A 77 -0.41 -14.71 1.35
C GLY A 77 0.61 -15.20 2.37
N GLY A 78 0.34 -16.33 3.02
CA GLY A 78 1.20 -16.92 4.04
C GLY A 78 2.60 -17.25 3.51
N ALA A 79 2.71 -17.72 2.27
CA ALA A 79 3.99 -18.10 1.65
C ALA A 79 4.99 -16.92 1.51
N VAL A 80 4.52 -15.67 1.46
CA VAL A 80 5.35 -14.50 1.10
C VAL A 80 5.30 -13.38 2.15
N ILE A 81 4.38 -13.41 3.11
CA ILE A 81 4.20 -12.32 4.07
C ILE A 81 5.48 -12.01 4.87
N ALA A 82 6.21 -13.03 5.32
CA ALA A 82 7.45 -12.84 6.10
C ALA A 82 8.54 -12.13 5.29
N GLU A 83 8.73 -12.51 4.03
CA GLU A 83 9.71 -11.88 3.13
C GLU A 83 9.34 -10.41 2.88
N ARG A 84 8.07 -10.12 2.59
CA ARG A 84 7.59 -8.75 2.40
C ARG A 84 7.74 -7.90 3.66
N MET A 85 7.48 -8.46 4.83
CA MET A 85 7.70 -7.78 6.11
C MET A 85 9.17 -7.43 6.30
N ARG A 86 10.09 -8.37 6.01
CA ARG A 86 11.55 -8.10 6.07
C ARG A 86 11.94 -6.96 5.14
N GLY A 87 11.47 -6.96 3.89
CA GLY A 87 11.75 -5.88 2.94
C GLY A 87 11.14 -4.52 3.31
N ALA A 88 10.18 -4.49 4.25
CA ALA A 88 9.59 -3.26 4.75
C ALA A 88 10.28 -2.71 6.02
N LEU A 89 11.20 -3.48 6.64
CA LEU A 89 11.86 -3.08 7.89
C LEU A 89 12.66 -1.80 7.74
N ASP A 90 13.38 -1.62 6.63
CA ASP A 90 14.15 -0.41 6.37
C ASP A 90 13.24 0.81 6.24
N LYS A 91 12.09 0.65 5.57
CA LYS A 91 11.10 1.72 5.44
C LYS A 91 10.46 2.07 6.78
N GLN A 92 10.15 1.08 7.61
CA GLN A 92 9.65 1.29 8.97
C GLN A 92 10.69 2.05 9.80
N SER A 93 11.95 1.61 9.74
CA SER A 93 13.07 2.22 10.47
C SER A 93 13.32 3.65 10.04
N ALA A 94 13.28 3.93 8.74
CA ALA A 94 13.54 5.26 8.19
C ALA A 94 12.39 6.24 8.38
N LYS A 95 11.13 5.77 8.32
CA LYS A 95 9.96 6.68 8.23
C LYS A 95 9.08 6.68 9.48
N TRP A 96 8.96 5.56 10.17
CA TRP A 96 8.08 5.44 11.34
C TRP A 96 8.85 5.59 12.65
N SER A 97 10.01 4.95 12.79
CA SER A 97 10.76 4.95 14.06
C SER A 97 11.11 6.37 14.56
N PRO A 98 11.56 7.32 13.72
CA PRO A 98 11.83 8.68 14.19
C PRO A 98 10.59 9.43 14.70
N ILE A 99 9.42 9.12 14.13
CA ILE A 99 8.14 9.69 14.59
C ILE A 99 7.79 9.08 15.94
N TYR A 100 7.90 7.74 16.05
CA TYR A 100 7.62 7.03 17.28
C TYR A 100 8.50 7.50 18.44
N ASP A 101 9.82 7.67 18.22
CA ASP A 101 10.75 8.13 19.25
C ASP A 101 10.37 9.51 19.79
N ARG A 102 9.95 10.42 18.91
CA ARG A 102 9.46 11.75 19.32
C ARG A 102 8.16 11.66 20.11
N VAL A 103 7.24 10.79 19.69
CA VAL A 103 6.00 10.56 20.41
C VAL A 103 6.28 10.00 21.80
N VAL A 104 7.15 9.00 21.92
CA VAL A 104 7.55 8.43 23.21
C VAL A 104 8.17 9.50 24.11
N ALA A 105 9.06 10.33 23.59
CA ALA A 105 9.68 11.43 24.33
C ALA A 105 8.65 12.44 24.86
N ASP A 106 7.62 12.79 24.09
CA ASP A 106 6.54 13.68 24.54
C ASP A 106 5.62 12.99 25.57
N VAL A 107 5.24 11.73 25.32
CA VAL A 107 4.35 10.95 26.19
C VAL A 107 4.98 10.70 27.57
N GLN A 108 6.30 10.57 27.65
CA GLN A 108 7.02 10.45 28.92
C GLN A 108 6.92 11.72 29.79
N ARG A 109 6.65 12.89 29.19
CA ARG A 109 6.48 14.16 29.91
C ARG A 109 5.04 14.41 30.38
N LEU A 110 4.08 13.58 29.95
CA LEU A 110 2.68 13.70 30.37
C LEU A 110 2.50 13.28 31.83
N ALA A 111 1.49 13.85 32.48
CA ALA A 111 1.19 13.59 33.89
C ALA A 111 1.04 12.07 34.17
N PRO A 112 1.42 11.60 35.37
CA PRO A 112 1.31 10.19 35.72
C PRO A 112 -0.16 9.72 35.68
N ARG A 113 -0.34 8.41 35.46
CA ARG A 113 -1.68 7.81 35.48
C ARG A 113 -2.25 7.83 36.90
N THR A 114 -3.57 7.99 36.98
CA THR A 114 -4.35 7.88 38.22
C THR A 114 -5.28 6.66 38.14
N THR A 115 -6.03 6.39 39.20
CA THR A 115 -7.08 5.35 39.21
C THR A 115 -8.36 5.79 38.49
N ASP A 116 -8.58 7.09 38.32
CA ASP A 116 -9.72 7.62 37.58
C ASP A 116 -9.46 7.63 36.07
N PHE A 117 -10.31 6.91 35.33
CA PHE A 117 -10.17 6.79 33.89
C PHE A 117 -10.38 8.13 33.16
N ARG A 118 -11.25 9.02 33.66
CA ARG A 118 -11.52 10.32 33.01
C ARG A 118 -10.29 11.22 33.09
N THR A 119 -9.66 11.25 34.25
CA THR A 119 -8.38 11.93 34.48
C THR A 119 -7.30 11.37 33.55
N ASN A 120 -7.20 10.06 33.37
CA ASN A 120 -6.23 9.44 32.45
C ASN A 120 -6.47 9.80 30.98
N ILE A 121 -7.74 9.86 30.54
CA ILE A 121 -8.08 10.27 29.17
C ILE A 121 -7.57 11.69 28.92
N THR A 122 -7.90 12.62 29.81
CA THR A 122 -7.53 14.03 29.69
C THR A 122 -6.01 14.21 29.78
N ASN A 123 -5.38 13.65 30.81
CA ASN A 123 -3.98 13.91 31.11
C ASN A 123 -3.00 13.14 30.21
N ARG A 124 -3.44 12.08 29.53
CA ARG A 124 -2.54 11.24 28.73
C ARG A 124 -3.04 10.92 27.33
N VAL A 125 -4.27 10.45 27.18
CA VAL A 125 -4.77 9.98 25.87
C VAL A 125 -4.80 11.13 24.87
N VAL A 126 -5.36 12.29 25.26
CA VAL A 126 -5.39 13.49 24.41
C VAL A 126 -3.99 13.90 23.99
N GLY A 127 -3.07 14.11 24.94
CA GLY A 127 -1.68 14.50 24.64
C GLY A 127 -0.91 13.48 23.79
N THR A 128 -1.20 12.18 23.94
CA THR A 128 -0.61 11.12 23.09
C THR A 128 -1.10 11.25 21.64
N VAL A 129 -2.40 11.46 21.44
CA VAL A 129 -2.99 11.63 20.09
C VAL A 129 -2.48 12.91 19.42
N GLU A 130 -2.37 14.01 20.17
CA GLU A 130 -1.81 15.28 19.68
C GLU A 130 -0.35 15.12 19.26
N SER A 131 0.47 14.44 20.05
CA SER A 131 1.87 14.15 19.70
C SER A 131 1.98 13.34 18.40
N TRP A 132 1.13 12.32 18.22
CA TRP A 132 1.07 11.57 16.98
C TRP A 132 0.70 12.43 15.77
N LYS A 133 -0.33 13.28 15.90
CA LYS A 133 -0.70 14.20 14.81
C LYS A 133 0.44 15.15 14.46
N LYS A 134 1.13 15.67 15.46
CA LYS A 134 2.23 16.65 15.32
C LYS A 134 3.40 16.04 14.54
N HIS A 135 3.88 14.88 14.99
CA HIS A 135 5.07 14.26 14.42
C HIS A 135 4.81 13.50 13.12
N SER A 136 3.55 13.21 12.79
CA SER A 136 3.16 12.61 11.50
C SER A 136 2.84 13.62 10.40
N GLY A 137 2.96 14.93 10.67
CA GLY A 137 2.65 15.98 9.69
C GLY A 137 1.16 16.09 9.36
N LYS A 138 0.29 15.72 10.32
CA LYS A 138 -1.18 15.78 10.20
C LYS A 138 -1.79 16.85 11.13
N LEU A 139 -0.96 17.83 11.51
CA LEU A 139 -1.28 19.00 12.33
C LEU A 139 -0.84 20.25 11.56
#